data_AF-A7T5A8-F1
#
_entry.id   AF-A7T5A8-F1
#
_cell.length_a   1.000
_cell.length_b   1.000
_cell.length_c   1.000
_cell.angle_alpha   90.00
_cell.angle_beta   90.00
_cell.angle_gamma   90.00
#
_symmetry.space_group_name_H-M   'P 1'
#
loop_
_entity.id
_entity.type
_entity.pdbx_description
1 polymer ?
#
loop_
_entity_poly.entity_id
_entity_poly.type
_entity_poly.pdbx_seq_one_letter_code
_entity_poly.pdbx_strand_id
1 'polypeptide(L)'
;MLEPILESLNTKTVILASSSPRRSEILRRIGLKFQTIPSVFEENLDKSSFEHPKDYVLENAKQKALEVAQRMRDDKQNNIPDLVIGSDTIVVLENEILEKPKSKENAFKMLKSLSGREHEVYSGVTLVSHSHSGLDKPSLTQFYERTFVTFGELTDDVINGYIKTEEPM
;
A
#
# COMPACT_ATOMS: atom_id res chain seq x y z
N MET A 1 21.56 1.79 13.15
CA MET A 1 20.84 2.42 14.28
C MET A 1 19.81 3.38 13.71
N LEU A 2 18.52 3.07 13.86
CA LEU A 2 17.42 3.95 13.42
C LEU A 2 16.96 4.91 14.53
N GLU A 3 17.47 4.75 15.76
CA GLU A 3 16.97 5.43 16.95
C GLU A 3 16.95 6.97 16.82
N PRO A 4 18.01 7.65 16.33
CA PRO A 4 17.96 9.12 16.22
C PRO A 4 16.91 9.61 15.22
N ILE A 5 16.67 8.84 14.15
CA ILE A 5 15.67 9.16 13.13
C ILE A 5 14.26 8.95 13.70
N LEU A 6 14.07 7.86 14.44
CA LEU A 6 12.78 7.55 15.08
C LEU A 6 12.43 8.57 16.16
N GLU A 7 13.39 9.03 16.95
CA GLU A 7 13.16 10.13 17.90
C GLU A 7 12.67 11.38 17.20
N SER A 8 13.34 11.78 16.11
CA SER A 8 12.90 12.93 15.31
C SER A 8 11.51 12.73 14.73
N LEU A 9 11.22 11.58 14.11
CA LEU A 9 9.92 11.29 13.49
C LEU A 9 8.79 11.18 14.52
N ASN A 10 9.08 10.69 15.72
CA ASN A 10 8.07 10.53 16.78
C ASN A 10 7.66 11.86 17.43
N THR A 11 8.36 12.96 17.12
CA THR A 11 7.90 14.34 17.44
C THR A 11 6.98 14.93 16.38
N LYS A 12 6.75 14.22 15.28
CA LYS A 12 5.99 14.67 14.10
C LYS A 12 4.60 14.04 14.07
N THR A 13 3.66 14.71 13.42
CA THR A 13 2.35 14.15 13.09
C THR A 13 2.48 13.28 11.85
N VAL A 14 2.65 11.97 12.06
CA VAL A 14 2.75 10.98 10.99
C VAL A 14 1.41 10.27 10.78
N ILE A 15 0.98 10.18 9.53
CA ILE A 15 -0.25 9.52 9.11
C ILE A 15 0.07 8.36 8.18
N LEU A 16 -0.50 7.19 8.45
CA LEU A 16 -0.55 6.07 7.53
C LEU A 16 -1.86 6.10 6.74
N ALA A 17 -1.77 6.38 5.44
CA ALA A 17 -2.89 6.43 4.50
C ALA A 17 -3.32 5.03 4.01
N SER A 18 -3.50 4.08 4.93
CA SER A 18 -3.80 2.67 4.61
C SER A 18 -4.72 2.01 5.62
N SER A 19 -5.71 1.24 5.16
CA SER A 19 -6.53 0.36 5.99
C SER A 19 -5.85 -0.97 6.34
N SER A 20 -4.66 -1.25 5.81
CA SER A 20 -4.02 -2.55 6.00
C SER A 20 -3.49 -2.73 7.43
N PRO A 21 -3.96 -3.76 8.17
CA PRO A 21 -3.45 -4.05 9.51
C PRO A 21 -1.97 -4.46 9.48
N ARG A 22 -1.55 -5.22 8.46
CA ARG A 22 -0.15 -5.66 8.29
C ARG A 22 0.83 -4.49 8.15
N ARG A 23 0.47 -3.46 7.38
CA ARG A 23 1.33 -2.26 7.24
C ARG A 23 1.45 -1.48 8.54
N SER A 24 0.34 -1.34 9.26
CA SER A 24 0.34 -0.73 10.59
C SER A 24 1.24 -1.52 11.55
N GLU A 25 1.16 -2.84 11.52
CA GLU A 25 1.99 -3.72 12.34
C GLU A 25 3.50 -3.57 12.02
N ILE A 26 3.88 -3.58 10.74
CA ILE A 26 5.28 -3.40 10.32
C ILE A 26 5.84 -2.07 10.85
N LEU A 27 5.13 -0.96 10.68
CA LEU A 27 5.58 0.34 11.14
C LEU A 27 5.66 0.44 12.67
N ARG A 28 4.70 -0.17 13.38
CA ARG A 28 4.75 -0.25 14.86
C ARG A 28 5.92 -1.08 15.36
N ARG A 29 6.25 -2.20 14.70
CA ARG A 29 7.41 -3.05 15.03
C ARG A 29 8.74 -2.30 14.88
N ILE A 30 8.82 -1.33 13.97
CA ILE A 30 9.98 -0.45 13.80
C ILE A 30 10.03 0.65 14.89
N GLY A 31 8.95 0.86 15.65
CA GLY A 31 8.88 1.86 16.72
C GLY A 31 8.35 3.23 16.30
N LEU A 32 7.78 3.35 15.09
CA LEU A 32 7.19 4.59 14.58
C LEU A 32 5.83 4.84 15.24
N LYS A 33 5.62 6.06 15.75
CA LYS A 33 4.32 6.57 16.20
C LYS A 33 3.61 7.24 15.03
N PHE A 34 2.38 6.80 14.77
CA PHE A 34 1.54 7.33 13.69
C PHE A 34 0.06 7.12 14.00
N GLN A 35 -0.79 7.85 13.29
CA GLN A 35 -2.23 7.60 13.23
C GLN A 35 -2.58 6.94 11.91
N THR A 36 -3.58 6.05 11.91
CA THR A 36 -4.06 5.40 10.70
C THR A 36 -5.29 6.13 10.20
N ILE A 37 -5.23 6.68 8.99
CA ILE A 37 -6.37 7.31 8.31
C ILE A 37 -6.47 6.66 6.94
N PRO A 38 -7.36 5.67 6.74
CA PRO A 38 -7.53 5.04 5.44
C PRO A 38 -7.89 6.06 4.36
N SER A 39 -7.28 5.92 3.19
CA SER A 39 -7.67 6.68 2.01
C SER A 39 -9.03 6.21 1.49
N VAL A 40 -9.80 7.14 0.94
CA VAL A 40 -11.04 6.86 0.20
C VAL A 40 -10.85 6.93 -1.33
N PHE A 41 -9.61 7.08 -1.79
CA PHE A 41 -9.29 7.01 -3.21
C PHE A 41 -9.64 5.63 -3.78
N GLU A 42 -10.47 5.61 -4.82
CA GLU A 42 -10.81 4.39 -5.53
C GLU A 42 -9.59 3.93 -6.34
N GLU A 43 -9.13 2.70 -6.12
CA GLU A 43 -8.01 2.06 -6.84
C GLU A 43 -8.45 1.63 -8.26
N ASN A 44 -8.95 2.57 -9.05
CA ASN A 44 -9.58 2.34 -10.36
C ASN A 44 -8.77 2.92 -11.53
N LEU A 45 -7.49 3.26 -11.30
CA LEU A 45 -6.59 3.72 -12.34
C LEU A 45 -6.53 2.71 -13.49
N ASP A 46 -6.53 3.23 -14.72
CA ASP A 46 -6.41 2.40 -15.91
C ASP A 46 -5.01 1.79 -16.00
N LYS A 47 -4.93 0.47 -15.77
CA LYS A 47 -3.68 -0.29 -15.81
C LYS A 47 -2.95 -0.16 -17.15
N SER A 48 -3.69 0.02 -18.26
CA SER A 48 -3.11 0.13 -19.60
C SER A 48 -2.40 1.47 -19.85
N SER A 49 -2.62 2.45 -18.97
CA SER A 49 -1.93 3.75 -19.01
C SER A 49 -0.51 3.70 -18.42
N PHE A 50 -0.05 2.54 -17.92
CA PHE A 50 1.26 2.38 -17.29
C PHE A 50 2.10 1.36 -18.07
N GLU A 51 3.33 1.73 -18.40
CA GLU A 51 4.27 0.84 -19.09
C GLU A 51 4.78 -0.27 -18.16
N HIS A 52 4.91 0.01 -16.86
CA HIS A 52 5.43 -0.95 -15.89
C HIS A 52 4.55 -1.04 -14.63
N PRO A 53 4.44 -2.24 -14.00
CA PRO A 53 3.68 -2.42 -12.76
C PRO A 53 4.15 -1.53 -11.60
N LYS A 54 5.45 -1.20 -11.55
CA LYS A 54 6.02 -0.28 -10.56
C LYS A 54 5.40 1.12 -10.65
N ASP A 55 5.07 1.59 -11.84
CA ASP A 55 4.55 2.94 -12.05
C ASP A 55 3.08 3.00 -11.60
N TYR A 56 2.33 1.93 -11.90
CA TYR A 56 0.96 1.75 -11.42
C TYR A 56 0.87 1.75 -9.88
N VAL A 57 1.68 0.92 -9.21
CA VAL A 57 1.64 0.82 -7.73
C VAL A 57 2.12 2.11 -7.06
N LEU A 58 3.09 2.83 -7.66
CA LEU A 58 3.57 4.12 -7.18
C LEU A 58 2.50 5.21 -7.31
N GLU A 59 1.78 5.24 -8.43
CA GLU A 59 0.72 6.23 -8.64
C GLU A 59 -0.46 5.97 -7.71
N ASN A 60 -0.89 4.71 -7.51
CA ASN A 60 -1.89 4.37 -6.51
C ASN A 60 -1.47 4.81 -5.09
N ALA A 61 -0.23 4.51 -4.68
CA ALA A 61 0.28 4.91 -3.38
C ALA A 61 0.28 6.44 -3.20
N LYS A 62 0.63 7.17 -4.26
CA LYS A 62 0.64 8.64 -4.29
C LYS A 62 -0.76 9.22 -4.18
N GLN A 63 -1.71 8.74 -4.98
CA GLN A 63 -3.09 9.23 -4.96
C GLN A 63 -3.72 9.02 -3.57
N LYS A 64 -3.48 7.86 -2.94
CA LYS A 64 -3.92 7.60 -1.56
C LYS A 64 -3.33 8.58 -0.56
N ALA A 65 -2.02 8.86 -0.63
CA ALA A 65 -1.37 9.79 0.29
C ALA A 65 -1.86 11.24 0.10
N LEU A 66 -1.99 11.68 -1.16
CA LEU A 66 -2.44 13.03 -1.49
C LEU A 66 -3.90 13.26 -1.10
N GLU A 67 -4.77 12.28 -1.33
CA GLU A 67 -6.17 12.34 -0.92
C GLU A 67 -6.29 12.53 0.59
N VAL A 68 -5.61 11.69 1.40
CA VAL A 68 -5.63 11.83 2.86
C VAL A 68 -5.05 13.17 3.30
N ALA A 69 -3.91 13.58 2.72
CA ALA A 69 -3.30 14.87 3.03
C ALA A 69 -4.22 16.06 2.72
N GLN A 70 -4.97 16.01 1.61
CA GLN A 70 -5.93 17.05 1.23
C GLN A 70 -7.15 17.04 2.14
N ARG A 71 -7.76 15.87 2.36
CA ARG A 71 -8.95 15.75 3.22
C ARG A 71 -8.68 16.23 4.64
N MET A 72 -7.49 15.97 5.18
CA MET A 72 -7.11 16.49 6.50
C MET A 72 -6.90 18.01 6.53
N ARG A 73 -6.42 18.62 5.43
CA ARG A 73 -6.32 20.08 5.33
C ARG A 73 -7.70 20.73 5.33
N ASP A 74 -8.65 20.13 4.63
CA ASP A 74 -10.00 20.68 4.44
C ASP A 74 -10.86 20.60 5.71
N ASP A 75 -10.55 19.70 6.65
CA ASP A 75 -11.29 19.49 7.92
C ASP A 75 -11.08 20.61 8.98
N LYS A 76 -10.46 21.74 8.61
CA LYS A 76 -10.35 23.01 9.39
C LYS A 76 -9.80 22.90 10.83
N GLN A 77 -9.30 21.74 11.27
CA GLN A 77 -8.59 21.59 12.55
C GLN A 77 -7.15 22.12 12.53
N ASN A 78 -6.72 22.74 11.42
CA ASN A 78 -5.42 23.40 11.25
C ASN A 78 -4.18 22.51 11.53
N ASN A 79 -4.34 21.18 11.49
CA ASN A 79 -3.24 20.26 11.74
C ASN A 79 -2.83 19.57 10.43
N ILE A 80 -2.04 20.28 9.62
CA ILE A 80 -1.40 19.69 8.44
C ILE A 80 -0.45 18.61 8.94
N PRO A 81 -0.61 17.34 8.55
CA PRO A 81 0.31 16.29 8.98
C PRO A 81 1.71 16.60 8.44
N ASP A 82 2.73 16.41 9.28
CA ASP A 82 4.13 16.55 8.87
C ASP A 82 4.51 15.53 7.79
N LEU A 83 3.94 14.33 7.88
CA LEU A 83 4.20 13.21 6.97
C LEU A 83 2.95 12.36 6.76
N VAL A 84 2.58 12.12 5.50
CA VAL A 84 1.58 11.12 5.10
C VAL A 84 2.25 10.02 4.29
N ILE A 85 2.05 8.78 4.71
CA ILE A 85 2.61 7.57 4.10
C ILE A 85 1.50 6.84 3.35
N GLY A 86 1.51 6.94 2.02
CA GLY A 86 0.69 6.13 1.15
C GLY A 86 1.41 4.86 0.74
N SER A 87 0.65 3.79 0.52
CA SER A 87 1.20 2.52 0.05
C SER A 87 0.18 1.74 -0.77
N ASP A 88 0.71 0.98 -1.71
CA ASP A 88 -0.06 0.06 -2.54
C ASP A 88 0.73 -1.23 -2.76
N THR A 89 0.02 -2.34 -2.99
CA THR A 89 0.65 -3.64 -3.23
C THR A 89 -0.14 -4.41 -4.26
N ILE A 90 0.56 -4.91 -5.28
CA ILE A 90 -0.02 -5.71 -6.37
C ILE A 90 0.79 -7.00 -6.55
N VAL A 91 0.12 -8.01 -7.08
CA VAL A 91 0.75 -9.25 -7.57
C VAL A 91 0.83 -9.17 -9.09
N VAL A 92 1.91 -9.65 -9.69
CA VAL A 92 2.11 -9.69 -11.13
C VAL A 92 2.50 -11.11 -11.55
N LEU A 93 1.73 -11.67 -12.48
CA LEU A 93 1.99 -12.99 -13.07
C LEU A 93 2.02 -12.82 -14.59
N GLU A 94 3.15 -13.12 -15.23
CA GLU A 94 3.31 -13.00 -16.70
C GLU A 94 2.86 -11.64 -17.27
N ASN A 95 3.25 -10.55 -16.59
CA ASN A 95 2.88 -9.16 -16.91
C ASN A 95 1.40 -8.79 -16.65
N GLU A 96 0.59 -9.70 -16.13
CA GLU A 96 -0.78 -9.39 -15.71
C GLU A 96 -0.80 -8.95 -14.24
N ILE A 97 -1.37 -7.77 -13.97
CA ILE A 97 -1.57 -7.25 -12.62
C ILE A 97 -2.81 -7.91 -12.00
N LEU A 98 -2.60 -8.63 -10.92
CA LEU A 98 -3.61 -9.26 -10.08
C LEU A 98 -3.85 -8.37 -8.84
N GLU A 99 -5.04 -7.78 -8.77
CA GLU A 99 -5.51 -7.00 -7.61
C GLU A 99 -6.17 -7.90 -6.55
N LYS A 100 -6.73 -7.32 -5.49
CA LYS A 100 -7.50 -8.08 -4.51
C LYS A 100 -8.70 -8.78 -5.16
N PRO A 101 -8.97 -10.05 -4.84
CA PRO A 101 -10.10 -10.75 -5.40
C PRO A 101 -11.42 -10.16 -4.87
N LYS A 102 -12.34 -9.87 -5.78
CA LYS A 102 -13.66 -9.29 -5.44
C LYS A 102 -14.69 -10.33 -5.01
N SER A 103 -14.37 -11.62 -5.15
CA SER A 103 -15.23 -12.74 -4.79
C SER A 103 -14.42 -14.01 -4.53
N LYS A 104 -15.03 -14.99 -3.86
CA LYS A 104 -14.42 -16.31 -3.62
C LYS A 104 -14.04 -17.03 -4.91
N GLU A 105 -14.84 -16.87 -5.96
CA GLU A 105 -14.53 -17.44 -7.28
C GLU A 105 -13.31 -16.76 -7.90
N ASN A 106 -13.19 -15.44 -7.76
CA ASN A 106 -12.02 -14.69 -8.23
C ASN A 106 -10.77 -15.10 -7.43
N ALA A 107 -10.89 -15.27 -6.11
CA ALA A 107 -9.82 -15.76 -5.26
C ALA A 107 -9.36 -17.16 -5.69
N PHE A 108 -10.29 -18.07 -5.99
CA PHE A 108 -9.96 -19.41 -6.47
C PHE A 108 -9.18 -19.36 -7.79
N LYS A 109 -9.67 -18.61 -8.78
CA LYS A 109 -8.98 -18.45 -10.08
C LYS A 109 -7.58 -17.88 -9.93
N MET A 110 -7.43 -16.87 -9.07
CA MET A 110 -6.15 -16.23 -8.77
C MET A 110 -5.17 -17.19 -8.09
N LEU A 111 -5.59 -17.87 -7.02
CA LEU A 111 -4.73 -18.83 -6.32
C LEU A 111 -4.36 -20.01 -7.21
N LYS A 112 -5.29 -20.45 -8.06
CA LYS A 112 -5.04 -21.52 -9.04
C LYS A 112 -4.04 -21.10 -10.10
N SER A 113 -4.11 -19.86 -10.60
CA SER A 113 -3.16 -19.36 -11.59
C SER A 113 -1.74 -19.18 -11.04
N LEU A 114 -1.61 -18.90 -9.74
CA LEU A 114 -0.33 -18.74 -9.03
C LEU A 114 0.28 -20.08 -8.56
N SER A 115 -0.51 -21.14 -8.43
CA SER A 115 -0.07 -22.46 -7.95
C SER A 115 1.11 -23.02 -8.76
N GLY A 116 2.17 -23.45 -8.06
CA GLY A 116 3.37 -24.04 -8.66
C GLY A 116 4.22 -23.07 -9.48
N ARG A 117 3.97 -21.75 -9.37
CA ARG A 117 4.61 -20.73 -10.21
C ARG A 117 5.27 -19.64 -9.37
N GLU A 118 6.34 -19.09 -9.93
CA GLU A 118 6.93 -17.85 -9.46
C GLU A 118 6.13 -16.66 -10.00
N HIS A 119 5.93 -15.66 -9.15
CA HIS A 119 5.28 -14.40 -9.48
C HIS A 119 5.96 -13.25 -8.74
N GLU A 120 5.68 -12.03 -9.18
CA GLU A 120 6.27 -10.83 -8.60
C GLU A 120 5.26 -10.13 -7.68
N VAL A 121 5.72 -9.63 -6.54
CA VAL A 121 4.95 -8.76 -5.66
C VAL A 121 5.62 -7.40 -5.68
N TYR A 122 4.87 -6.38 -6.09
CA TYR A 122 5.33 -4.99 -6.04
C TYR A 122 4.67 -4.28 -4.87
N SER A 123 5.46 -3.55 -4.09
CA SER A 123 4.94 -2.61 -3.09
C SER A 123 5.45 -1.21 -3.40
N GLY A 124 4.53 -0.30 -3.70
CA GLY A 124 4.81 1.12 -3.90
C GLY A 124 4.57 1.90 -2.62
N VAL A 125 5.46 2.84 -2.31
CA VAL A 125 5.35 3.73 -1.15
C VAL A 125 5.53 5.17 -1.61
N THR A 126 4.65 6.05 -1.13
CA THR A 126 4.76 7.49 -1.33
C THR A 126 4.74 8.20 0.02
N LEU A 127 5.74 9.05 0.23
CA LEU A 127 5.87 9.94 1.36
C LEU A 127 5.51 11.34 0.92
N VAL A 128 4.47 11.92 1.53
CA VAL A 128 4.06 13.31 1.32
C VAL A 128 4.44 14.07 2.57
N SER A 129 5.34 15.04 2.44
CA SER A 129 5.79 15.90 3.54
C SER A 129 5.53 17.36 3.26
N HIS A 130 5.25 18.13 4.32
CA HIS A 130 4.95 19.55 4.23
C HIS A 130 6.09 20.38 4.84
N SER A 131 6.40 21.52 4.20
CA SER A 131 7.24 22.52 4.86
C SER A 131 6.44 23.14 6.02
N HIS A 132 7.13 23.59 7.07
CA HIS A 132 6.49 24.13 8.26
C HIS A 132 5.69 25.42 7.99
N SER A 133 5.85 26.05 6.82
CA SER A 133 5.09 27.24 6.42
C SER A 133 3.67 26.91 5.93
N GLY A 134 3.40 25.65 5.55
CA GLY A 134 2.10 25.19 5.03
C GLY A 134 1.66 25.82 3.70
N LEU A 135 2.45 26.76 3.15
CA LEU A 135 2.17 27.54 1.94
C LEU A 135 2.83 26.93 0.69
N ASP A 136 3.82 26.07 0.88
CA ASP A 136 4.54 25.43 -0.22
C ASP A 136 3.81 24.17 -0.72
N LYS A 137 4.08 23.83 -1.99
CA LYS A 137 3.67 22.53 -2.53
C LYS A 137 4.28 21.42 -1.67
N PRO A 138 3.54 20.33 -1.40
CA PRO A 138 4.09 19.19 -0.67
C PRO A 138 5.32 18.64 -1.40
N SER A 139 6.30 18.18 -0.63
CA SER A 139 7.41 17.39 -1.14
C SER A 139 7.00 15.92 -1.20
N LEU A 140 7.22 15.30 -2.36
CA LEU A 140 6.91 13.89 -2.59
C LEU A 140 8.21 13.10 -2.72
N THR A 141 8.31 12.00 -1.97
CA THR A 141 9.33 10.97 -2.16
C THR A 141 8.65 9.65 -2.44
N GLN A 142 9.07 8.97 -3.52
CA GLN A 142 8.45 7.74 -3.98
C GLN A 142 9.53 6.66 -4.16
N PHE A 143 9.20 5.45 -3.74
CA PHE A 143 10.03 4.28 -3.98
C PHE A 143 9.17 3.02 -4.02
N TYR A 144 9.68 1.98 -4.64
CA TYR A 144 9.01 0.68 -4.71
C TYR A 144 10.00 -0.43 -4.38
N GLU A 145 9.45 -1.56 -3.97
CA GLU A 145 10.21 -2.80 -3.79
C GLU A 145 9.53 -3.92 -4.60
N ARG A 146 10.34 -4.79 -5.21
CA ARG A 146 9.88 -5.96 -5.97
C ARG A 146 10.42 -7.23 -5.34
N THR A 147 9.55 -8.18 -5.06
CA THR A 147 9.91 -9.48 -4.48
C THR A 147 9.39 -10.62 -5.35
N PHE A 148 10.21 -11.65 -5.58
CA PHE A 148 9.79 -12.89 -6.24
C PHE A 148 9.23 -13.86 -5.20
N VAL A 149 8.08 -14.46 -5.50
CA VAL A 149 7.37 -15.40 -4.62
C VAL A 149 7.02 -16.64 -5.42
N THR A 150 7.40 -17.81 -4.91
CA THR A 150 7.10 -19.11 -5.55
C THR A 150 6.14 -19.89 -4.67
N PHE A 151 4.99 -20.25 -5.23
CA PHE A 151 4.05 -21.14 -4.56
C PHE A 151 4.41 -22.60 -4.82
N GLY A 152 4.18 -23.44 -3.82
CA GLY A 152 4.08 -24.88 -4.04
C GLY A 152 2.86 -25.22 -4.90
N GLU A 153 2.72 -26.48 -5.28
CA GLU A 153 1.50 -26.95 -5.94
C GLU A 153 0.33 -26.96 -4.97
N LEU A 154 -0.74 -26.26 -5.33
CA LEU A 154 -1.96 -26.15 -4.53
C LEU A 154 -3.06 -27.01 -5.17
N THR A 155 -3.56 -27.97 -4.38
CA THR A 155 -4.77 -28.71 -4.77
C THR A 155 -6.01 -27.84 -4.60
N ASP A 156 -7.08 -28.20 -5.30
CA ASP A 156 -8.35 -27.46 -5.21
C ASP A 156 -8.90 -27.46 -3.78
N ASP A 157 -8.71 -28.53 -3.01
CA ASP A 157 -9.12 -28.61 -1.61
C ASP A 157 -8.34 -27.64 -0.72
N VAL A 158 -7.03 -27.48 -0.94
CA VAL A 158 -6.20 -26.52 -0.21
C VAL A 158 -6.62 -25.09 -0.53
N ILE A 159 -6.83 -24.78 -1.81
CA ILE A 159 -7.28 -23.44 -2.24
C ILE A 159 -8.65 -23.13 -1.60
N ASN A 160 -9.61 -24.05 -1.69
CA ASN A 160 -10.93 -23.87 -1.09
C ASN A 160 -10.86 -23.79 0.44
N GLY A 161 -9.95 -24.55 1.07
CA GLY A 161 -9.67 -24.46 2.50
C GLY A 161 -9.19 -23.07 2.91
N TYR A 162 -8.22 -22.52 2.17
CA TYR A 162 -7.70 -21.17 2.41
C TYR A 162 -8.75 -20.08 2.15
N ILE A 163 -9.58 -20.20 1.12
CA ILE A 163 -10.67 -19.23 0.86
C ILE A 163 -11.71 -19.23 1.99
N LYS A 164 -11.96 -20.37 2.64
CA LYS A 164 -12.90 -20.45 3.78
C LYS A 164 -12.42 -19.69 5.01
N THR A 165 -11.12 -19.37 5.13
CA THR A 165 -10.61 -18.54 6.24
C THR A 165 -10.84 -17.06 6.01
N GLU A 166 -11.30 -16.66 4.81
CA GLU A 166 -11.43 -15.27 4.35
C GLU A 166 -10.09 -14.50 4.26
N GLU A 167 -8.94 -15.13 4.54
CA GLU A 167 -7.61 -14.52 4.41
C GLU A 167 -7.25 -14.04 2.99
N PRO A 168 -7.71 -14.69 1.89
CA PRO A 168 -7.41 -14.21 0.53
C PRO A 168 -8.23 -12.98 0.09
N MET A 169 -9.25 -12.58 0.85
CA MET A 169 -10.24 -11.58 0.44
C MET A 169 -9.79 -10.12 0.65
#